data_AF-A0A937R4A7-F1
#
_entry.id   AF-A0A937R4A7-F1
#
_cell.length_a   1.000
_cell.length_b   1.000
_cell.length_c   1.000
_cell.angle_alpha   90.00
_cell.angle_beta   90.00
_cell.angle_gamma   90.00
#
_symmetry.space_group_name_H-M   'P 1'
#
loop_
_entity.id
_entity.type
_entity.pdbx_description
1 polymer ?
#
loop_
_entity_poly.entity_id
_entity_poly.type
_entity_poly.pdbx_seq_one_letter_code
_entity_poly.pdbx_strand_id
1 'polypeptide(L)'
;MRNPFIYGGLVFGDHFADRENELAELTTEMGNGGKVFLVSSRRVGKTCLLRNLQVNLNKMGFLTAYVDLYRAPTLRHFTELY
;
A
#
# COMPACT_ATOMS: atom_id res chain seq x y z
N MET A 1 6.96 -12.11 27.81
CA MET A 1 6.69 -12.24 26.35
C MET A 1 6.30 -10.85 25.83
N ARG A 2 6.91 -10.35 24.75
CA ARG A 2 6.46 -9.09 24.13
C ARG A 2 5.25 -9.37 23.25
N ASN A 3 4.27 -8.45 23.25
CA ASN A 3 3.09 -8.57 22.40
C ASN A 3 3.54 -8.61 20.92
N PRO A 4 3.20 -9.66 20.15
CA PRO A 4 3.59 -9.77 18.75
C PRO A 4 2.74 -8.90 17.82
N PHE A 5 1.61 -8.36 18.28
CA PHE A 5 0.69 -7.57 17.46
C PHE A 5 1.07 -6.08 17.46
N ILE A 6 1.35 -5.56 16.26
CA ILE A 6 1.60 -4.15 16.02
C ILE A 6 0.27 -3.48 15.61
N TYR A 7 -0.12 -2.44 16.32
CA TYR A 7 -1.34 -1.67 16.05
C TYR A 7 -1.04 -0.19 15.79
N GLY A 8 -1.92 0.48 15.05
CA GLY A 8 -1.86 1.93 14.81
C GLY A 8 -0.81 2.39 13.79
N GLY A 9 -0.06 1.47 13.16
CA GLY A 9 0.98 1.78 12.19
C GLY A 9 0.92 0.89 10.94
N LEU A 10 1.85 1.15 10.01
CA LEU A 10 2.07 0.29 8.85
C LEU A 10 2.74 -1.02 9.30
N VAL A 11 2.28 -2.14 8.74
CA VAL A 11 2.86 -3.47 8.96
C VAL A 11 3.34 -4.06 7.64
N PHE A 12 4.41 -4.85 7.71
CA PHE A 12 5.10 -5.42 6.56
C PHE A 12 5.59 -6.82 6.88
N GLY A 13 5.85 -7.61 5.83
CA GLY A 13 6.47 -8.94 5.95
C GLY A 13 5.72 -9.81 6.96
N ASP A 14 6.43 -10.35 7.95
CA ASP A 14 5.89 -11.27 8.95
C ASP A 14 4.76 -10.68 9.82
N HIS A 15 4.60 -9.35 9.84
CA HIS A 15 3.50 -8.67 10.53
C HIS A 15 2.30 -8.38 9.62
N PHE A 16 2.36 -8.74 8.34
CA PHE A 16 1.28 -8.64 7.36
C PHE A 16 0.81 -10.04 6.98
N ALA A 17 -0.42 -10.38 7.34
CA ALA A 17 -0.97 -11.73 7.21
C ALA A 17 -2.29 -11.75 6.42
N ASP A 18 -2.62 -12.94 5.88
CA ASP A 18 -3.94 -13.30 5.31
C ASP A 18 -4.32 -12.49 4.05
N ARG A 19 -3.33 -12.22 3.20
CA ARG A 19 -3.41 -11.29 2.04
C ARG A 19 -2.45 -11.63 0.91
N GLU A 20 -1.84 -12.81 0.94
CA GLU A 20 -0.80 -13.24 0.02
C GLU A 20 -1.35 -13.32 -1.41
N ASN A 21 -2.57 -13.83 -1.59
CA ASN A 21 -3.23 -13.92 -2.90
C ASN A 21 -3.56 -12.53 -3.47
N GLU A 22 -4.21 -11.65 -2.68
CA GLU A 22 -4.50 -10.27 -3.10
C GLU A 22 -3.21 -9.53 -3.50
N LEU A 23 -2.14 -9.71 -2.72
CA LEU A 23 -0.85 -9.09 -3.00
C LEU A 23 -0.21 -9.62 -4.29
N ALA A 24 -0.30 -10.93 -4.56
CA ALA A 24 0.22 -11.56 -5.78
C ALA A 24 -0.55 -11.12 -7.03
N GLU A 25 -1.88 -11.07 -6.95
CA GLU A 25 -2.75 -10.57 -8.02
C GLU A 25 -2.42 -9.12 -8.35
N LEU A 26 -2.36 -8.24 -7.34
CA LEU A 26 -1.99 -6.84 -7.54
C LEU A 26 -0.59 -6.67 -8.12
N THR A 27 0.37 -7.50 -7.68
CA THR A 27 1.75 -7.44 -8.21
C THR A 27 1.78 -7.76 -9.70
N THR A 28 1.02 -8.78 -10.12
CA THR A 28 0.88 -9.17 -11.53
C THR A 28 0.20 -8.08 -12.34
N GLU A 29 -0.93 -7.56 -11.86
CA GLU A 29 -1.67 -6.50 -12.54
C GLU A 29 -0.84 -5.22 -12.73
N MET A 30 -0.10 -4.79 -11.69
CA MET A 30 0.76 -3.62 -11.79
C MET A 30 1.97 -3.86 -12.71
N GLY A 31 2.54 -5.07 -12.71
CA GLY A 31 3.60 -5.45 -13.64
C GLY A 31 3.17 -5.38 -15.11
N ASN A 32 1.87 -5.60 -15.38
CA ASN A 32 1.26 -5.49 -16.70
C ASN A 32 0.79 -4.06 -17.06
N GLY A 33 1.02 -3.06 -16.20
CA GLY A 33 0.56 -1.68 -16.40
C GLY A 33 -0.95 -1.49 -16.17
N GLY A 34 -1.58 -2.40 -15.43
CA GLY A 34 -3.01 -2.35 -15.10
C GLY A 34 -3.39 -1.18 -14.20
N LYS A 35 -4.69 -0.90 -14.13
CA LYS A 35 -5.27 0.12 -13.24
C LYS A 35 -6.31 -0.53 -12.33
N VAL A 36 -6.09 -0.43 -11.02
CA VAL A 36 -6.93 -1.07 -10.01
C VAL A 36 -7.53 -0.02 -9.06
N PHE A 37 -8.83 -0.16 -8.77
CA PHE A 37 -9.52 0.59 -7.73
C PHE A 37 -9.79 -0.32 -6.53
N LEU A 38 -9.15 -0.05 -5.38
CA LEU A 38 -9.32 -0.86 -4.18
C LEU A 38 -10.39 -0.26 -3.26
N VAL A 39 -11.56 -0.91 -3.20
CA VAL A 39 -12.72 -0.42 -2.43
C VAL A 39 -13.02 -1.37 -1.26
N SER A 40 -13.06 -0.84 -0.05
CA SER A 40 -13.47 -1.57 1.16
C SER A 40 -13.66 -0.61 2.34
N SER A 41 -14.16 -1.08 3.48
CA SER A 41 -14.41 -0.28 4.68
C SER A 41 -13.12 0.30 5.33
N ARG A 42 -13.27 1.26 6.26
CA ARG A 42 -12.12 1.85 6.98
C ARG A 42 -11.44 0.79 7.88
N ARG A 43 -10.11 0.90 8.02
CA ARG A 43 -9.26 0.08 8.91
C ARG A 43 -9.10 -1.41 8.55
N VAL A 44 -9.47 -1.83 7.35
CA VAL A 44 -9.23 -3.21 6.86
C VAL A 44 -7.81 -3.47 6.31
N GLY A 45 -6.88 -2.54 6.49
CA GLY A 45 -5.48 -2.75 6.08
C GLY A 45 -5.13 -2.45 4.63
N LYS A 46 -5.99 -1.78 3.84
CA LYS A 46 -5.68 -1.38 2.45
C LYS A 46 -4.33 -0.67 2.31
N THR A 47 -4.04 0.29 3.19
CA THR A 47 -2.77 1.02 3.15
C THR A 47 -1.59 0.07 3.36
N CYS A 48 -1.67 -0.87 4.30
CA CYS A 48 -0.62 -1.88 4.49
C CYS A 48 -0.47 -2.77 3.25
N LEU A 49 -1.56 -3.21 2.63
CA LEU A 49 -1.53 -3.98 1.38
C LEU A 49 -0.78 -3.22 0.27
N LEU A 50 -1.16 -1.96 0.00
CA LEU A 50 -0.51 -1.15 -1.03
C LEU A 50 0.96 -0.84 -0.72
N ARG A 51 1.32 -0.69 0.57
CA ARG A 51 2.71 -0.47 0.97
C ARG A 51 3.56 -1.73 0.84
N ASN A 52 3.00 -2.93 1.08
CA ASN A 52 3.68 -4.19 0.79
C ASN A 52 3.80 -4.43 -0.73
N LEU A 53 2.76 -4.10 -1.51
CA LEU A 53 2.82 -4.13 -2.98
C LEU A 53 3.96 -3.24 -3.50
N GLN A 54 4.10 -2.04 -2.96
CA GLN A 54 5.18 -1.13 -3.33
C GLN A 54 6.56 -1.75 -3.07
N VAL A 55 6.74 -2.45 -1.94
CA VAL A 55 7.98 -3.17 -1.63
C VAL A 55 8.26 -4.26 -2.67
N ASN A 56 7.25 -5.04 -3.06
CA ASN A 56 7.41 -6.09 -4.07
C ASN A 56 7.79 -5.51 -5.45
N LEU A 57 7.09 -4.47 -5.89
CA LEU A 57 7.36 -3.80 -7.16
C LEU A 57 8.77 -3.18 -7.19
N ASN A 58 9.21 -2.56 -6.09
CA ASN A 58 10.56 -2.02 -5.98
C ASN A 58 11.62 -3.13 -6.09
N LYS A 59 11.40 -4.30 -5.47
CA LYS A 59 12.30 -5.46 -5.59
C LYS A 59 12.38 -6.00 -7.02
N MET A 60 11.32 -5.81 -7.80
CA MET A 60 11.25 -6.17 -9.22
C MET A 60 11.84 -5.10 -10.15
N GLY A 61 12.34 -3.97 -9.60
CA GLY A 61 12.96 -2.89 -10.37
C GLY A 61 12.00 -1.81 -10.87
N PHE A 62 10.72 -1.85 -10.46
CA PHE A 62 9.79 -0.78 -10.82
C PHE A 62 10.04 0.48 -9.99
N LEU A 63 9.93 1.64 -10.63
CA LEU A 63 9.82 2.92 -9.95
C LEU A 63 8.40 3.09 -9.43
N THR A 64 8.25 3.37 -8.14
CA THR A 64 6.95 3.52 -7.49
C THR A 64 6.85 4.85 -6.75
N ALA A 65 5.67 5.45 -6.78
CA ALA A 65 5.35 6.65 -6.01
C ALA A 65 4.13 6.39 -5.12
N TYR A 66 4.11 7.02 -3.94
CA TYR A 66 2.97 6.98 -3.03
C TYR A 66 2.49 8.40 -2.79
N VAL A 67 1.20 8.63 -3.02
CA VAL A 67 0.56 9.92 -2.85
C VAL A 67 -0.63 9.77 -1.90
N ASP A 68 -0.56 10.45 -0.76
CA ASP A 68 -1.66 10.58 0.18
C ASP A 68 -2.41 11.90 -0.07
N LEU A 69 -3.54 11.79 -0.77
CA LEU A 69 -4.41 12.93 -1.06
C LEU A 69 -5.25 13.37 0.15
N TYR A 70 -5.33 12.57 1.22
CA TYR A 70 -6.01 13.01 2.44
C TYR A 70 -5.26 14.19 3.11
N ARG A 71 -3.94 14.24 2.93
CA ARG A 71 -3.08 15.35 3.39
C ARG A 71 -3.10 16.55 2.44
N ALA A 72 -3.58 16.37 1.21
CA ALA A 72 -3.61 17.39 0.16
C ALA A 72 -5.02 17.51 -0.43
N PRO A 73 -5.99 18.08 0.33
CA PRO A 73 -7.39 18.15 -0.09
C PRO A 73 -7.64 19.14 -1.24
N THR A 74 -6.67 19.98 -1.59
CA THR A 74 -6.75 20.96 -2.67
C THR A 74 -5.56 20.80 -3.60
N LEU A 75 -5.72 21.23 -4.86
CA LEU A 75 -4.61 21.24 -5.82
C LEU A 75 -3.43 22.09 -5.32
N ARG A 76 -3.70 23.21 -4.64
CA ARG A 76 -2.67 24.06 -4.03
C ARG A 76 -1.87 23.29 -2.97
N HIS A 77 -2.56 22.64 -2.02
CA HIS A 77 -1.87 21.85 -0.99
C HIS A 77 -1.10 20.67 -1.60
N PHE A 78 -1.61 20.08 -2.69
CA PHE A 78 -0.89 19.03 -3.42
C PHE A 78 0.46 19.53 -3.95
N THR A 79 0.47 20.70 -4.62
CA THR A 79 1.70 21.29 -5.17
C THR A 79 2.69 21.79 -4.12
N GLU A 80 2.25 22.01 -2.89
CA GLU A 80 3.11 22.44 -1.78
C GLU A 80 3.71 21.24 -1.03
N LEU A 81 3.03 20.09 -1.05
CA LEU A 81 3.43 18.89 -0.30
C LEU A 81 4.33 17.93 -1.10
N TYR A 82 4.18 17.88 -2.42
CA TYR A 82 4.91 17.00 -3.34
C TYR A 82 5.54 17.80 -4.47
#